data_AF-A0A3A5A6D4-F1
#
_entry.id   AF-A0A3A5A6D4-F1
#
_cell.length_a   1.000
_cell.length_b   1.000
_cell.length_c   1.000
_cell.angle_alpha   90.00
_cell.angle_beta   90.00
_cell.angle_gamma   90.00
#
_symmetry.space_group_name_H-M   'P 1'
#
loop_
_entity.id
_entity.type
_entity.pdbx_description
1 polymer ?
#
loop_
_entity_poly.entity_id
_entity_poly.type
_entity_poly.pdbx_seq_one_letter_code
_entity_poly.pdbx_strand_id
1 'polypeptide(L)'
;MIDKGLQDAPMNSVALIRLERMSRNMPVRKLHMEFAPSKLGRIYLAWGEDGLGTYHGMWGIGIGDQAVARSLEFKKDTSVDSIRDALILDALGFAQMAYDRHMHDEGWWSSGRA
;
A
#
# COMPACT_ATOMS: atom_id res chain seq x y z
N MET A 1 11.25 -11.76 16.08
CA MET A 1 10.48 -10.86 16.97
C MET A 1 10.16 -9.66 16.10
N ILE A 2 8.92 -9.53 15.60
CA ILE A 2 8.57 -8.42 14.70
C ILE A 2 8.59 -7.15 15.54
N ASP A 3 9.36 -6.17 15.09
CA ASP A 3 9.54 -4.90 15.78
C ASP A 3 8.18 -4.23 16.03
N LYS A 4 7.91 -3.89 17.30
CA LYS A 4 6.65 -3.27 17.71
C LYS A 4 6.47 -1.88 17.07
N GLY A 5 7.53 -1.29 16.52
CA GLY A 5 7.47 -0.01 15.80
C GLY A 5 6.61 -0.02 14.52
N LEU A 6 6.35 -1.18 13.90
CA LEU A 6 5.54 -1.24 12.66
C LEU A 6 4.02 -1.30 12.89
N GLN A 7 3.55 -1.65 14.08
CA GLN A 7 2.12 -1.84 14.34
C GLN A 7 1.37 -0.53 14.64
N ASP A 8 2.11 0.50 15.08
CA ASP A 8 1.54 1.73 15.62
C ASP A 8 1.84 2.98 14.79
N ALA A 9 2.21 2.86 13.51
CA ALA A 9 2.35 4.04 12.64
C ALA A 9 1.04 4.83 12.67
N PRO A 10 0.98 5.99 13.35
CA PRO A 10 -0.27 6.65 13.62
C PRO A 10 -0.82 7.18 12.29
N MET A 11 -2.14 7.33 12.23
CA MET A 11 -2.93 7.87 11.11
C MET A 11 -2.58 9.33 10.74
N ASN A 12 -1.47 9.82 11.29
CA ASN A 12 -0.97 11.18 11.32
C ASN A 12 0.32 11.29 10.48
N SER A 13 0.78 10.19 9.87
CA SER A 13 1.99 10.22 9.06
C SER A 13 1.75 11.11 7.84
N VAL A 14 2.70 12.02 7.58
CA VAL A 14 2.66 12.93 6.43
C VAL A 14 2.43 12.17 5.12
N ALA A 15 2.87 10.91 5.05
CA ALA A 15 2.67 10.04 3.91
C ALA A 15 1.20 9.66 3.67
N LEU A 16 0.43 9.34 4.71
CA LEU A 16 -1.00 9.04 4.58
C LEU A 16 -1.79 10.27 4.13
N ILE A 17 -1.43 11.47 4.62
CA ILE A 17 -2.02 12.73 4.16
C ILE A 17 -1.70 12.97 2.67
N ARG A 18 -0.48 12.65 2.23
CA ARG A 18 -0.09 12.76 0.82
C ARG A 18 -0.85 11.76 -0.06
N LEU A 19 -0.99 10.51 0.39
CA LEU A 19 -1.78 9.49 -0.27
C LEU A 19 -3.24 9.91 -0.41
N GLU A 20 -3.86 10.39 0.66
CA GLU A 20 -5.24 10.91 0.62
C GLU A 20 -5.38 12.03 -0.42
N ARG A 21 -4.42 12.97 -0.46
CA ARG A 21 -4.39 14.04 -1.47
C ARG A 21 -4.21 13.50 -2.89
N MET A 22 -3.38 12.49 -3.09
CA MET A 22 -3.19 11.84 -4.38
C MET A 22 -4.46 11.11 -4.83
N SER A 23 -5.11 10.37 -3.95
CA SER A 23 -6.36 9.66 -4.23
C SER A 23 -7.49 10.61 -4.62
N ARG A 24 -7.55 11.80 -4.01
CA ARG A 24 -8.53 12.84 -4.37
C ARG A 24 -8.34 13.40 -5.80
N ASN A 25 -7.17 13.24 -6.39
CA ASN A 25 -6.87 13.67 -7.76
C ASN A 25 -7.04 12.55 -8.80
N MET A 26 -7.48 11.36 -8.39
CA MET A 26 -7.77 10.28 -9.33
C MET A 26 -8.88 10.69 -10.30
N PRO A 27 -8.82 10.26 -11.58
CA PRO A 27 -9.80 10.61 -12.61
C PRO A 27 -11.09 9.78 -12.47
N VAL A 28 -11.68 9.75 -11.26
CA VAL A 28 -12.84 8.92 -10.91
C VAL A 28 -14.06 9.77 -10.63
N ARG A 29 -15.25 9.23 -10.90
CA ARG A 29 -16.53 9.89 -10.61
C ARG A 29 -16.84 9.91 -9.11
N LYS A 30 -16.53 8.81 -8.43
CA LYS A 30 -16.74 8.63 -7.00
C LYS A 30 -15.56 7.88 -6.41
N LEU A 31 -14.93 8.50 -5.42
CA LEU A 31 -13.80 7.93 -4.71
C LEU A 31 -14.29 7.14 -3.48
N HIS A 32 -13.86 5.89 -3.39
CA HIS A 32 -13.98 5.04 -2.22
C HIS A 32 -12.61 4.97 -1.53
N MET A 33 -12.60 5.04 -0.20
CA MET A 33 -11.38 5.00 0.60
C MET A 33 -11.61 4.15 1.85
N GLU A 34 -10.66 3.30 2.19
CA GLU A 34 -10.70 2.50 3.41
C GLU A 34 -9.29 2.12 3.89
N PHE A 35 -9.23 1.43 5.03
CA PHE A 35 -8.01 0.82 5.53
C PHE A 35 -8.18 -0.69 5.67
N ALA A 36 -7.17 -1.45 5.25
CA ALA A 36 -7.07 -2.87 5.51
C ALA A 36 -5.95 -3.15 6.53
N PRO A 37 -6.23 -3.93 7.60
CA PRO A 37 -5.21 -4.33 8.56
C PRO A 37 -4.26 -5.36 7.93
N SER A 38 -2.97 -5.26 8.22
CA SER A 38 -1.97 -6.27 7.85
C SER A 38 -1.00 -6.54 9.00
N LYS A 39 -0.25 -7.64 8.89
CA LYS A 39 0.83 -7.96 9.85
C LYS A 39 1.98 -6.94 9.81
N LEU A 40 2.11 -6.19 8.72
CA LEU A 40 3.18 -5.22 8.46
C LEU A 40 2.71 -3.76 8.68
N GLY A 41 1.50 -3.55 9.21
CA GLY A 41 0.93 -2.22 9.43
C GLY A 41 -0.45 -2.05 8.76
N ARG A 42 -0.87 -0.81 8.53
CA ARG A 42 -2.15 -0.48 7.89
C ARG A 42 -1.94 -0.17 6.41
N ILE A 43 -2.75 -0.78 5.56
CA ILE A 43 -2.78 -0.50 4.13
C ILE A 43 -3.91 0.50 3.89
N TYR A 44 -3.59 1.67 3.37
CA TYR A 44 -4.58 2.63 2.88
C TYR A 44 -4.98 2.24 1.46
N LEU A 45 -6.27 2.17 1.20
CA LEU A 45 -6.83 1.80 -0.09
C LEU A 45 -7.71 2.93 -0.59
N ALA A 46 -7.62 3.22 -1.88
CA ALA A 46 -8.54 4.12 -2.57
C ALA A 46 -8.86 3.58 -3.96
N TRP A 47 -10.12 3.63 -4.39
CA TRP A 47 -10.49 3.25 -5.75
C TRP A 47 -11.74 3.99 -6.23
N GLY A 48 -11.96 4.00 -7.54
CA GLY A 48 -13.18 4.51 -8.14
C GLY A 48 -13.26 4.23 -9.62
N GLU A 49 -14.47 4.33 -10.16
CA GLU A 49 -14.75 4.17 -11.59
C GLU A 49 -14.66 5.52 -12.31
N ASP A 50 -14.06 5.55 -13.49
CA ASP A 50 -13.94 6.74 -14.33
C ASP A 50 -15.14 6.97 -15.26
N GLY A 51 -14.99 7.91 -16.20
CA GLY A 51 -16.00 8.24 -17.20
C GLY A 51 -16.33 7.13 -18.20
N LEU A 52 -15.43 6.17 -18.37
CA LEU A 52 -15.45 5.12 -19.40
C LEU A 52 -15.76 3.73 -18.82
N GLY A 53 -15.80 3.61 -17.50
CA GLY A 53 -16.09 2.38 -16.77
C GLY A 53 -14.83 1.63 -16.31
N THR A 54 -13.65 2.21 -16.52
CA THR A 54 -12.39 1.68 -16.00
C THR A 54 -12.27 2.04 -14.53
N TYR A 55 -11.79 1.10 -13.72
CA TYR A 55 -11.54 1.35 -12.31
C TYR A 55 -10.07 1.73 -12.08
N HIS A 56 -9.87 2.80 -11.35
CA HIS A 56 -8.55 3.27 -10.91
C HIS A 56 -8.44 2.99 -9.43
N GLY A 57 -7.42 2.23 -9.04
CA GLY A 57 -7.12 1.92 -7.65
C GLY A 57 -5.75 2.43 -7.26
N MET A 58 -5.61 2.73 -5.97
CA MET A 58 -4.37 3.13 -5.34
C MET A 58 -4.29 2.47 -3.98
N TRP A 59 -3.09 2.07 -3.60
CA TRP A 59 -2.82 1.66 -2.24
C TRP A 59 -1.56 2.35 -1.73
N GLY A 60 -1.47 2.46 -0.40
CA GLY A 60 -0.29 2.94 0.28
C GLY A 60 -0.03 2.22 1.59
N ILE A 61 1.24 2.00 1.90
CA ILE A 61 1.69 1.37 3.14
C ILE A 61 2.90 2.14 3.69
N GLY A 62 2.93 2.33 5.01
CA GLY A 62 4.11 2.79 5.73
C GLY A 62 4.93 1.60 6.21
N ILE A 63 6.23 1.60 5.96
CA ILE A 63 7.19 0.57 6.39
C ILE A 63 8.36 1.30 7.07
N GLY A 64 8.40 1.25 8.41
CA GLY A 64 9.36 2.04 9.19
C GLY A 64 9.19 3.56 8.93
N ASP A 65 10.30 4.23 8.61
CA ASP A 65 10.33 5.66 8.27
C ASP A 65 9.99 5.94 6.78
N GLN A 66 9.77 4.89 5.99
CA GLN A 66 9.45 5.01 4.56
C GLN A 66 7.96 4.80 4.32
N ALA A 67 7.46 5.41 3.25
CA ALA A 67 6.11 5.18 2.77
C ALA A 67 6.11 4.98 1.27
N VAL A 68 5.33 4.01 0.82
CA VAL A 68 5.18 3.68 -0.59
C VAL A 68 3.72 3.78 -0.99
N ALA A 69 3.49 4.27 -2.20
CA ALA A 69 2.19 4.37 -2.84
C ALA A 69 2.30 3.78 -4.25
N ARG A 70 1.31 2.99 -4.66
CA ARG A 70 1.20 2.47 -6.03
C ARG A 70 -0.23 2.56 -6.53
N SER A 71 -0.37 2.68 -7.84
CA SER A 71 -1.65 2.66 -8.54
C SER A 71 -1.80 1.39 -9.36
N LEU A 72 -3.04 0.91 -9.48
CA LEU A 72 -3.44 -0.16 -10.37
C LEU A 72 -4.64 0.28 -11.21
N GLU A 73 -4.69 -0.17 -12.45
CA GLU A 73 -5.86 0.00 -13.33
C GLU A 73 -6.55 -1.34 -13.52
N PHE A 74 -7.87 -1.31 -13.49
CA PHE A 74 -8.71 -2.49 -13.61
C PHE A 74 -9.67 -2.32 -14.78
N LYS A 75 -9.87 -3.41 -15.52
CA LYS A 75 -10.80 -3.42 -16.66
C LYS A 75 -12.21 -3.08 -16.20
N LYS A 76 -13.00 -2.60 -17.16
CA LYS A 76 -14.44 -2.46 -17.00
C LYS A 76 -15.05 -3.77 -16.51
N ASP A 77 -16.07 -3.65 -15.66
CA ASP A 77 -16.82 -4.75 -15.06
C ASP A 77 -16.05 -5.62 -14.05
N THR A 78 -14.84 -5.21 -13.64
CA THR A 78 -14.16 -5.81 -12.49
C THR A 78 -14.99 -5.56 -11.23
N SER A 79 -15.27 -6.61 -10.45
CA SER A 79 -16.04 -6.45 -9.21
C SER A 79 -15.27 -5.64 -8.16
N VAL A 80 -15.99 -4.91 -7.33
CA VAL A 80 -15.40 -4.12 -6.22
C VAL A 80 -14.58 -5.01 -5.28
N ASP A 81 -15.07 -6.21 -4.98
CA ASP A 81 -14.36 -7.17 -4.13
C ASP A 81 -13.02 -7.60 -4.77
N SER A 82 -13.00 -7.87 -6.07
CA SER A 82 -11.76 -8.21 -6.78
C SER A 82 -10.78 -7.05 -6.86
N ILE A 83 -11.26 -5.81 -7.01
CA ILE A 83 -10.40 -4.61 -6.96
C ILE A 83 -9.75 -4.50 -5.58
N ARG A 84 -10.56 -4.61 -4.53
CA ARG A 84 -10.11 -4.55 -3.14
C ARG A 84 -9.05 -5.62 -2.85
N ASP A 85 -9.36 -6.87 -3.18
CA ASP A 85 -8.46 -7.99 -2.95
C ASP A 85 -7.15 -7.83 -3.72
N ALA A 86 -7.21 -7.38 -4.98
CA ALA A 86 -6.01 -7.13 -5.78
C ALA A 86 -5.12 -6.02 -5.20
N LEU A 87 -5.71 -4.92 -4.72
CA LEU A 87 -4.96 -3.86 -4.06
C LEU A 87 -4.26 -4.36 -2.79
N ILE A 88 -4.96 -5.16 -1.97
CA ILE A 88 -4.39 -5.75 -0.75
C ILE A 88 -3.27 -6.72 -1.09
N LEU A 89 -3.48 -7.62 -2.06
CA LEU A 89 -2.50 -8.62 -2.47
C LEU A 89 -1.24 -7.99 -3.06
N ASP A 90 -1.37 -6.97 -3.91
CA ASP A 90 -0.22 -6.23 -4.45
C ASP A 90 0.54 -5.48 -3.35
N ALA A 91 -0.17 -4.85 -2.42
CA ALA A 91 0.44 -4.19 -1.26
C ALA A 91 1.22 -5.16 -0.36
N LEU A 92 0.62 -6.31 -0.03
CA LEU A 92 1.26 -7.34 0.80
C LEU A 92 2.46 -7.96 0.08
N GLY A 93 2.33 -8.27 -1.22
CA GLY A 93 3.42 -8.80 -2.03
C GLY A 93 4.60 -7.84 -2.07
N PHE A 94 4.34 -6.55 -2.30
CA PHE A 94 5.37 -5.52 -2.26
C PHE A 94 6.03 -5.41 -0.87
N ALA A 95 5.24 -5.36 0.20
CA ALA A 95 5.75 -5.22 1.55
C ALA A 95 6.61 -6.42 1.97
N GLN A 96 6.22 -7.64 1.57
CA GLN A 96 7.02 -8.85 1.78
C GLN A 96 8.35 -8.77 1.03
N MET A 97 8.32 -8.39 -0.26
CA MET A 97 9.55 -8.21 -1.05
C MET A 97 10.49 -7.14 -0.48
N ALA A 98 9.94 -6.04 0.02
CA ALA A 98 10.71 -4.96 0.64
C ALA A 98 11.36 -5.41 1.96
N TYR A 99 10.60 -6.14 2.78
CA TYR A 99 11.12 -6.74 4.02
C TYR A 99 12.23 -7.77 3.76
N ASP A 100 12.02 -8.67 2.80
CA ASP A 100 12.99 -9.70 2.45
C ASP A 100 14.29 -9.08 1.92
N ARG A 101 14.20 -8.03 1.09
CA ARG A 101 15.37 -7.29 0.61
C ARG A 101 16.12 -6.63 1.78
N HIS A 102 15.41 -5.96 2.68
CA HIS A 102 16.03 -5.29 3.82
C HIS A 102 16.79 -6.28 4.72
N MET A 103 16.17 -7.43 5.03
CA MET A 103 16.81 -8.49 5.80
C MET A 103 18.03 -9.10 5.09
N HIS A 104 17.98 -9.21 3.76
CA HIS A 104 19.09 -9.74 2.97
C HIS A 104 20.27 -8.75 2.90
N ASP A 105 20.00 -7.45 2.80
CA ASP A 105 21.03 -6.40 2.79
C ASP A 105 21.71 -6.27 4.18
N GLU A 106 20.99 -6.43 5.28
CA GLU A 106 21.57 -6.48 6.64
C GLU A 106 22.37 -7.77 6.90
N GLY A 107 21.96 -8.89 6.30
CA GLY A 107 22.68 -10.17 6.35
C GLY A 107 24.05 -10.15 5.65
N TRP A 108 24.23 -9.33 4.61
CA TRP A 108 25.51 -9.15 3.93
C TRP A 108 26.52 -8.32 4.74
N TRP A 109 26.06 -7.33 5.50
CA TRP A 109 26.96 -6.49 6.32
C TRP A 109 27.48 -7.21 7.58
N SER A 110 26.79 -8.24 8.05
CA SER A 110 27.18 -9.03 9.23
C SER A 110 28.09 -10.21 8.91
N SER A 111 28.19 -10.64 7.64
CA SER A 111 29.05 -11.75 7.19
C SER A 111 30.44 -11.32 6.70
N GLY A 112 30.71 -10.00 6.62
CA GLY A 112 32.04 -9.44 6.33
C GLY A 112 32.92 -9.17 7.56
N ARG A 113 32.45 -9.53 8.77
CA ARG A 113 33.22 -9.49 10.03
C ARG A 113 33.22 -10.87 10.68
N ALA A 114 33.84 -11.85 10.03
CA ALA A 114 34.26 -13.09 10.65
C ALA A 114 35.70 -13.38 10.24
#